data_AF-A0A4R3TP80-F1
#
_entry.id   AF-A0A4R3TP80-F1
#
_cell.length_a   1.000
_cell.length_b   1.000
_cell.length_c   1.000
_cell.angle_alpha   90.00
_cell.angle_beta   90.00
_cell.angle_gamma   90.00
#
_symmetry.space_group_name_H-M   'P 1'
#
loop_
_entity.id
_entity.type
_entity.pdbx_description
1 polymer ?
#
loop_
_entity_poly.entity_id
_entity_poly.type
_entity_poly.pdbx_seq_one_letter_code
_entity_poly.pdbx_strand_id
1 'polypeptide(L)'
;MKTLEQLVNKKFDKKLLDFKSYKKKLDKMRALVKEYNIPCVLKSDSDCFYVEMLYHSLLNKRKFEDVFFDTYVQMFDYWYDLTYIERKQQMNLEIAKQKEALEYFTYEDKEIYMPCFSPRFNHLYTDEIVLLDLKQYHTFIRNCANEVVPHMYGYESYAHGFSSCEVCATEGLMDYVLYHPLTKRFYVYRQDVCVSTFSLDPKQKECPAAMRFEIAKALLKKDEDALFMFLLEYPIVNERFKKKLKKYQHKRLKKKTKEKES
;
A
#
# COMPACT_ATOMS: atom_id res chain seq x y z
N MET A 1 0.18 -3.69 32.84
CA MET A 1 1.02 -2.48 32.58
C MET A 1 0.70 -2.05 31.15
N LYS A 2 0.76 -0.76 30.80
CA LYS A 2 0.51 -0.35 29.39
C LYS A 2 1.65 -0.86 28.50
N THR A 3 1.41 -1.23 27.26
CA THR A 3 2.54 -1.53 26.34
C THR A 3 3.30 -0.24 26.00
N LEU A 4 4.53 -0.37 25.52
CA LEU A 4 5.29 0.80 25.06
C LEU A 4 4.54 1.52 23.94
N GLU A 5 3.94 0.76 23.01
CA GLU A 5 3.11 1.28 21.92
C GLU A 5 1.96 2.16 22.44
N GLN A 6 1.21 1.70 23.45
CA GLN A 6 0.13 2.49 24.06
C GLN A 6 0.63 3.79 24.69
N LEU A 7 1.84 3.78 25.26
CA LEU A 7 2.44 4.96 25.88
C LEU A 7 2.84 6.01 24.82
N VAL A 8 3.44 5.54 23.73
CA VAL A 8 3.93 6.33 22.61
C VAL A 8 2.77 6.92 21.81
N ASN A 9 1.82 6.08 21.38
CA ASN A 9 0.65 6.49 20.60
C ASN A 9 -0.22 7.48 21.37
N LYS A 10 -0.39 7.31 22.69
CA LYS A 10 -1.13 8.30 23.51
C LYS A 10 -0.60 9.73 23.35
N LYS A 11 0.69 9.91 23.03
CA LYS A 11 1.31 11.23 22.90
C LYS A 11 1.40 11.72 21.47
N PHE A 12 1.71 10.83 20.52
CA PHE A 12 2.12 11.22 19.18
C PHE A 12 1.17 10.75 18.08
N ASP A 13 0.13 9.99 18.42
CA ASP A 13 -0.78 9.46 17.42
C ASP A 13 -1.52 10.58 16.68
N LYS A 14 -1.42 10.53 15.36
CA LYS A 14 -2.14 11.37 14.41
C LYS A 14 -2.53 10.50 13.22
N LYS A 15 -3.78 10.60 12.81
CA LYS A 15 -4.30 9.88 11.64
C LYS A 15 -4.00 10.67 10.39
N LEU A 16 -3.99 10.00 9.24
CA LEU A 16 -3.74 10.66 7.95
C LEU A 16 -4.84 11.66 7.60
N LEU A 17 -6.08 11.32 7.96
CA LEU A 17 -7.25 12.16 7.70
C LEU A 17 -7.23 13.49 8.48
N ASP A 18 -6.36 13.63 9.49
CA ASP A 18 -6.15 14.89 10.21
C ASP A 18 -5.38 15.92 9.36
N PHE A 19 -4.69 15.48 8.30
CA PHE A 19 -3.89 16.33 7.42
C PHE A 19 -4.72 16.81 6.23
N LYS A 20 -5.01 18.12 6.19
CA LYS A 20 -5.82 18.75 5.12
C LYS A 20 -5.25 18.53 3.72
N SER A 21 -3.93 18.56 3.56
CA SER A 21 -3.25 18.31 2.28
C SER A 21 -3.49 16.89 1.78
N TYR A 22 -3.34 15.90 2.67
CA TYR A 22 -3.60 14.51 2.39
C TYR A 22 -5.07 14.27 2.03
N LYS A 23 -6.00 14.84 2.81
CA LYS A 23 -7.44 14.74 2.53
C LYS A 23 -7.80 15.25 1.14
N LYS A 24 -7.26 16.40 0.71
CA LYS A 24 -7.47 16.92 -0.64
C LYS A 24 -6.96 15.97 -1.74
N LYS A 25 -5.80 15.34 -1.54
CA LYS A 25 -5.26 14.33 -2.47
C LYS A 25 -6.20 13.12 -2.53
N LEU A 26 -6.60 12.61 -1.37
CA LEU A 26 -7.48 11.46 -1.24
C LEU A 26 -8.87 11.71 -1.84
N ASP A 27 -9.44 12.91 -1.69
CA ASP A 27 -10.74 13.25 -2.26
C ASP A 27 -10.71 13.22 -3.81
N LYS A 28 -9.60 13.63 -4.43
CA LYS A 28 -9.39 13.48 -5.88
C LYS A 28 -9.32 12.01 -6.30
N MET A 29 -8.57 11.20 -5.55
CA MET A 29 -8.45 9.77 -5.81
C MET A 29 -9.82 9.07 -5.71
N ARG A 30 -10.60 9.41 -4.68
CA ARG A 30 -11.95 8.88 -4.50
C ARG A 30 -12.92 9.28 -5.59
N ALA A 31 -12.76 10.44 -6.20
CA ALA A 31 -13.60 10.84 -7.34
C ALA A 31 -13.44 9.82 -8.48
N LEU A 32 -12.21 9.48 -8.84
CA LEU A 32 -11.92 8.44 -9.84
C LEU A 32 -12.51 7.09 -9.43
N VAL A 33 -12.28 6.63 -8.19
CA VAL A 33 -12.76 5.32 -7.75
C VAL A 33 -14.30 5.23 -7.78
N LYS A 34 -15.00 6.33 -7.47
CA LYS A 34 -16.45 6.41 -7.54
C LYS A 34 -16.99 6.30 -8.97
N GLU A 35 -16.25 6.77 -9.98
CA GLU A 35 -16.66 6.62 -11.40
C GLU A 35 -16.80 5.15 -11.80
N TYR A 36 -16.08 4.24 -11.13
CA TYR A 36 -16.13 2.79 -11.35
C TYR A 36 -17.11 2.06 -10.41
N ASN A 37 -17.93 2.79 -9.66
CA ASN A 37 -18.90 2.23 -8.69
C ASN A 37 -18.25 1.38 -7.58
N ILE A 38 -16.98 1.60 -7.27
CA ILE A 38 -16.27 0.89 -6.20
C ILE A 38 -16.54 1.60 -4.85
N PRO A 39 -17.02 0.88 -3.82
CA PRO A 39 -17.33 1.48 -2.52
C PRO A 39 -16.05 1.87 -1.76
N CYS A 40 -15.95 3.16 -1.40
CA CYS A 40 -14.83 3.70 -0.60
C CYS A 40 -15.28 4.10 0.80
N VAL A 41 -15.09 3.20 1.76
CA VAL A 41 -15.32 3.45 3.19
C VAL A 41 -13.98 3.76 3.86
N LEU A 42 -13.85 4.94 4.49
CA LEU A 42 -12.62 5.38 5.15
C LEU A 42 -12.81 5.37 6.68
N LYS A 43 -12.45 4.26 7.34
CA LYS A 43 -12.48 4.11 8.80
C LYS A 43 -11.08 4.14 9.41
N SER A 44 -10.09 3.68 8.67
CA SER A 44 -8.70 3.50 9.09
C SER A 44 -7.71 4.15 8.11
N ASP A 45 -6.46 4.30 8.55
CA ASP A 45 -5.38 4.72 7.65
C ASP A 45 -5.09 3.64 6.59
N SER A 46 -5.29 2.35 6.92
CA SER A 46 -5.23 1.23 5.96
C SER A 46 -6.21 1.39 4.81
N ASP A 47 -7.44 1.84 5.09
CA ASP A 47 -8.42 2.13 4.03
C ASP A 47 -7.94 3.25 3.10
N CYS A 48 -7.18 4.21 3.63
CA CYS A 48 -6.62 5.30 2.83
C CYS A 48 -5.55 4.76 1.86
N PHE A 49 -4.67 3.87 2.34
CA PHE A 49 -3.67 3.22 1.48
C PHE A 49 -4.32 2.35 0.41
N TYR A 50 -5.38 1.64 0.77
CA TYR A 50 -6.12 0.83 -0.19
C TYR A 50 -6.76 1.69 -1.29
N VAL A 51 -7.29 2.87 -0.96
CA VAL A 51 -7.81 3.82 -1.96
C VAL A 51 -6.70 4.34 -2.88
N GLU A 52 -5.49 4.55 -2.38
CA GLU A 52 -4.33 4.90 -3.22
C GLU A 52 -4.03 3.76 -4.21
N MET A 53 -3.97 2.52 -3.74
CA MET A 53 -3.73 1.36 -4.60
C MET A 53 -4.82 1.19 -5.67
N LEU A 54 -6.09 1.39 -5.30
CA LEU A 54 -7.21 1.39 -6.23
C LEU A 54 -7.06 2.47 -7.30
N TYR A 55 -6.69 3.68 -6.88
CA TYR A 55 -6.48 4.80 -7.80
C TYR A 55 -5.37 4.48 -8.82
N HIS A 56 -4.21 4.00 -8.37
CA HIS A 56 -3.13 3.62 -9.28
C HIS A 56 -3.52 2.45 -10.20
N SER A 57 -4.22 1.44 -9.67
CA SER A 57 -4.73 0.31 -10.48
C SER A 57 -5.67 0.79 -11.58
N LEU A 58 -6.61 1.69 -11.26
CA LEU A 58 -7.57 2.22 -12.22
C LEU A 58 -6.94 3.16 -13.24
N LEU A 59 -5.89 3.91 -12.86
CA LEU A 59 -5.11 4.70 -13.83
C LEU A 59 -4.39 3.80 -14.82
N ASN A 60 -3.75 2.73 -14.36
CA ASN A 60 -3.08 1.78 -15.25
C ASN A 60 -4.10 1.09 -16.17
N LYS A 61 -5.25 0.68 -15.61
CA LYS A 61 -6.38 0.17 -16.40
C LYS A 61 -6.78 1.14 -17.52
N ARG A 62 -6.99 2.42 -17.21
CA ARG A 62 -7.34 3.44 -18.23
C ARG A 62 -6.29 3.54 -19.32
N LYS A 63 -5.01 3.57 -18.97
CA LYS A 63 -3.95 3.65 -19.98
C LYS A 63 -3.96 2.47 -20.95
N PHE A 64 -4.23 1.26 -20.46
CA PHE A 64 -4.41 0.11 -21.34
C PHE A 64 -5.66 0.24 -22.23
N GLU A 65 -6.77 0.75 -21.67
CA GLU A 65 -7.99 1.02 -22.44
C GLU A 65 -7.80 2.08 -23.51
N ASP A 66 -7.09 3.17 -23.19
CA ASP A 66 -6.78 4.26 -24.10
C ASP A 66 -5.97 3.72 -25.30
N VAL A 67 -4.92 2.92 -25.04
CA VAL A 67 -4.15 2.24 -26.10
C VAL A 67 -5.07 1.35 -26.95
N PHE A 68 -5.93 0.56 -26.32
CA PHE A 68 -6.86 -0.31 -27.06
C PHE A 68 -7.79 0.47 -27.98
N PHE A 69 -8.43 1.54 -27.47
CA PHE A 69 -9.36 2.34 -28.26
C PHE A 69 -8.67 3.14 -29.35
N ASP A 70 -7.49 3.71 -29.06
CA ASP A 70 -6.72 4.48 -30.05
C ASP A 70 -6.27 3.59 -31.20
N THR A 71 -5.72 2.39 -30.90
CA THR A 71 -5.34 1.41 -31.92
C THR A 71 -6.55 0.90 -32.69
N TYR A 72 -7.67 0.62 -32.02
CA TYR A 72 -8.91 0.22 -32.68
C TYR A 72 -9.39 1.28 -33.68
N VAL A 73 -9.37 2.56 -33.31
CA VAL A 73 -9.75 3.67 -34.20
C VAL A 73 -8.78 3.79 -35.38
N GLN A 74 -7.47 3.65 -35.16
CA GLN A 74 -6.47 3.68 -36.24
C GLN A 74 -6.65 2.55 -37.26
N MET A 75 -7.13 1.39 -36.80
CA MET A 75 -7.31 0.19 -37.62
C MET A 75 -8.77 -0.02 -38.06
N PHE A 76 -9.65 0.95 -37.83
CA PHE A 76 -11.11 0.78 -37.93
C PHE A 76 -11.55 0.21 -39.29
N ASP A 77 -10.93 0.68 -40.38
CA ASP A 77 -11.30 0.31 -41.75
C ASP A 77 -11.11 -1.18 -42.08
N TYR A 78 -10.21 -1.87 -41.38
CA TYR A 78 -9.89 -3.28 -41.64
C TYR A 78 -9.91 -4.15 -40.37
N TRP A 79 -10.35 -3.62 -39.23
CA TRP A 79 -10.38 -4.33 -37.94
C TRP A 79 -11.14 -5.66 -38.02
N TYR A 80 -12.29 -5.66 -38.72
CA TYR A 80 -13.15 -6.83 -38.86
C TYR A 80 -12.70 -7.82 -39.95
N ASP A 81 -11.77 -7.41 -40.80
CA ASP A 81 -11.12 -8.31 -41.77
C ASP A 81 -10.00 -9.13 -41.13
N LEU A 82 -9.47 -8.66 -39.99
CA LEU A 82 -8.42 -9.34 -39.24
C LEU A 82 -8.96 -10.50 -38.39
N THR A 83 -8.21 -11.60 -38.40
CA THR A 83 -8.41 -12.69 -37.45
C THR A 83 -8.13 -12.24 -36.01
N TYR A 84 -8.62 -13.02 -35.05
CA TYR A 84 -8.34 -12.77 -33.63
C TYR A 84 -6.82 -12.72 -33.34
N ILE A 85 -6.06 -13.65 -33.94
CA ILE A 85 -4.62 -13.76 -33.71
C ILE A 85 -3.90 -12.51 -34.22
N GLU A 86 -4.29 -12.01 -35.40
CA GLU A 86 -3.70 -10.79 -35.97
C GLU A 86 -4.03 -9.56 -35.14
N ARG A 87 -5.29 -9.39 -34.72
CA ARG A 87 -5.69 -8.29 -33.82
C ARG A 87 -4.90 -8.32 -32.52
N LYS A 88 -4.77 -9.50 -31.91
CA LYS A 88 -4.00 -9.70 -30.67
C LYS A 88 -2.53 -9.35 -30.86
N GLN A 89 -1.91 -9.81 -31.94
CA GLN A 89 -0.51 -9.49 -32.24
C GLN A 89 -0.29 -7.99 -32.39
N GLN A 90 -1.13 -7.31 -33.17
CA GLN A 90 -1.03 -5.85 -33.37
C GLN A 90 -1.22 -5.10 -32.05
N MET A 91 -2.23 -5.47 -31.28
CA MET A 91 -2.51 -4.84 -30.00
C MET A 91 -1.38 -5.04 -28.98
N ASN A 92 -0.82 -6.24 -28.91
CA ASN A 92 0.24 -6.55 -27.95
C ASN A 92 1.54 -5.80 -28.26
N LEU A 93 1.79 -5.42 -29.52
CA LEU A 93 2.92 -4.54 -29.86
C LEU A 93 2.77 -3.15 -29.26
N GLU A 94 1.58 -2.57 -29.31
CA GLU A 94 1.31 -1.24 -28.73
C GLU A 94 1.25 -1.30 -27.19
N ILE A 95 0.62 -2.34 -26.64
CA ILE A 95 0.57 -2.57 -25.18
C ILE A 95 1.98 -2.76 -24.60
N ALA A 96 2.88 -3.46 -25.30
CA ALA A 96 4.26 -3.66 -24.84
C ALA A 96 5.00 -2.33 -24.65
N LYS A 97 4.83 -1.37 -25.57
CA LYS A 97 5.40 0.00 -25.41
C LYS A 97 4.84 0.70 -24.18
N GLN A 98 3.54 0.52 -23.92
CA GLN A 98 2.90 1.12 -22.75
C GLN A 98 3.39 0.48 -21.45
N LYS A 99 3.61 -0.84 -21.41
CA LYS A 99 4.09 -1.60 -20.24
C LYS A 99 5.42 -1.06 -19.70
N GLU A 100 6.35 -0.65 -20.56
CA GLU A 100 7.66 -0.11 -20.16
C GLU A 100 7.56 1.17 -19.30
N ALA A 101 6.49 1.95 -19.46
CA ALA A 101 6.29 3.21 -18.76
C ALA A 101 5.41 3.08 -17.51
N LEU A 102 4.94 1.89 -17.15
CA LEU A 102 4.04 1.66 -16.02
C LEU A 102 4.76 1.04 -14.82
N GLU A 103 4.31 1.45 -13.64
CA GLU A 103 4.63 0.77 -12.39
C GLU A 103 4.02 -0.63 -12.41
N TYR A 104 4.81 -1.64 -12.06
CA TYR A 104 4.38 -3.03 -11.92
C TYR A 104 5.27 -3.78 -10.92
N PHE A 105 4.85 -4.99 -10.56
CA PHE A 105 5.65 -5.97 -9.85
C PHE A 105 5.34 -7.37 -10.34
N THR A 106 6.18 -8.35 -9.99
CA THR A 106 5.98 -9.75 -10.37
C THR A 106 5.37 -10.53 -9.21
N TYR A 107 4.33 -11.31 -9.50
CA TYR A 107 3.70 -12.24 -8.56
C TYR A 107 3.41 -13.57 -9.26
N GLU A 108 3.95 -14.67 -8.73
CA GLU A 108 3.85 -16.01 -9.35
C GLU A 108 4.19 -15.99 -10.86
N ASP A 109 5.33 -15.40 -11.20
CA ASP A 109 5.83 -15.22 -12.57
C ASP A 109 4.93 -14.41 -13.52
N LYS A 110 3.96 -13.65 -12.97
CA LYS A 110 3.08 -12.76 -13.73
C LYS A 110 3.33 -11.31 -13.37
N GLU A 111 3.34 -10.45 -14.38
CA GLU A 111 3.41 -9.00 -14.20
C GLU A 111 2.06 -8.46 -13.73
N ILE A 112 2.05 -7.75 -12.61
CA ILE A 112 0.87 -7.14 -12.01
C ILE A 112 0.99 -5.62 -12.12
N TYR A 113 0.14 -5.04 -12.97
CA TYR A 113 0.03 -3.60 -13.17
C TYR A 113 -1.13 -2.99 -12.39
N MET A 114 -2.08 -3.82 -11.96
CA MET A 114 -3.31 -3.41 -11.28
C MET A 114 -3.47 -4.25 -10.00
N PRO A 115 -2.79 -3.89 -8.90
CA PRO A 115 -2.75 -4.67 -7.66
C PRO A 115 -4.09 -4.85 -6.94
N CYS A 116 -5.11 -4.08 -7.28
CA CYS A 116 -6.45 -4.28 -6.71
C CYS A 116 -7.30 -5.28 -7.51
N PHE A 117 -6.72 -5.97 -8.49
CA PHE A 117 -7.42 -6.94 -9.34
C PHE A 117 -6.65 -8.25 -9.39
N SER A 118 -7.36 -9.35 -9.70
CA SER A 118 -6.74 -10.68 -9.82
C SER A 118 -5.68 -10.76 -10.93
N PRO A 119 -4.76 -11.76 -10.90
CA PRO A 119 -3.82 -11.98 -11.98
C PRO A 119 -4.51 -12.25 -13.32
N ARG A 120 -5.68 -12.91 -13.29
CA ARG A 120 -6.50 -13.15 -14.50
C ARG A 120 -7.01 -11.84 -15.10
N PHE A 121 -7.45 -10.90 -14.27
CA PHE A 121 -7.91 -9.61 -14.73
C PHE A 121 -6.76 -8.74 -15.24
N ASN A 122 -5.58 -8.83 -14.61
CA ASN A 122 -4.36 -8.21 -15.15
C ASN A 122 -4.05 -8.76 -16.55
N HIS A 123 -4.04 -10.09 -16.71
CA HIS A 123 -3.79 -10.76 -17.99
C HIS A 123 -4.75 -10.32 -19.11
N LEU A 124 -6.03 -10.11 -18.78
CA LEU A 124 -7.02 -9.59 -19.72
C LEU A 124 -6.56 -8.25 -20.33
N TYR A 125 -5.99 -7.35 -19.52
CA TYR A 125 -5.57 -6.03 -19.99
C TYR A 125 -4.16 -6.02 -20.57
N THR A 126 -3.28 -6.93 -20.14
CA THR A 126 -1.89 -6.95 -20.57
C THR A 126 -1.66 -7.73 -21.86
N ASP A 127 -2.46 -8.78 -22.12
CA ASP A 127 -2.17 -9.73 -23.20
C ASP A 127 -3.40 -10.16 -24.01
N GLU A 128 -4.61 -10.02 -23.47
CA GLU A 128 -5.88 -10.43 -24.12
C GLU A 128 -6.86 -9.25 -24.28
N ILE A 129 -6.36 -8.01 -24.36
CA ILE A 129 -7.21 -6.81 -24.30
C ILE A 129 -8.17 -6.69 -25.49
N VAL A 130 -7.86 -7.36 -26.60
CA VAL A 130 -8.76 -7.50 -27.76
C VAL A 130 -10.10 -8.10 -27.39
N LEU A 131 -10.19 -8.89 -26.32
CA LEU A 131 -11.47 -9.42 -25.82
C LEU A 131 -12.43 -8.32 -25.37
N LEU A 132 -11.95 -7.11 -25.07
CA LEU A 132 -12.81 -5.95 -24.76
C LEU A 132 -13.70 -5.52 -25.94
N ASP A 133 -13.42 -5.96 -27.18
CA ASP A 133 -14.29 -5.78 -28.35
C ASP A 133 -15.58 -6.62 -28.26
N LEU A 134 -15.56 -7.69 -27.47
CA LEU A 134 -16.71 -8.56 -27.29
C LEU A 134 -17.67 -7.98 -26.25
N LYS A 135 -18.96 -7.89 -26.60
CA LYS A 135 -20.02 -7.31 -25.76
C LYS A 135 -20.02 -7.80 -24.31
N GLN A 136 -19.68 -9.06 -24.06
CA GLN A 136 -19.65 -9.65 -22.72
C GLN A 136 -18.56 -9.07 -21.81
N TYR A 137 -17.49 -8.48 -22.38
CA TYR A 137 -16.41 -7.85 -21.62
C TYR A 137 -16.59 -6.34 -21.44
N HIS A 138 -17.56 -5.72 -22.12
CA HIS A 138 -17.84 -4.27 -22.01
C HIS A 138 -18.16 -3.85 -20.56
N THR A 139 -18.71 -4.77 -19.76
CA THR A 139 -18.97 -4.52 -18.34
C THR A 139 -17.70 -4.19 -17.56
N PHE A 140 -16.55 -4.75 -17.91
CA PHE A 140 -15.27 -4.51 -17.24
C PHE A 140 -14.72 -3.10 -17.49
N ILE A 141 -15.13 -2.45 -18.58
CA ILE A 141 -14.66 -1.11 -18.92
C ILE A 141 -15.17 -0.09 -17.88
N ARG A 142 -16.47 -0.12 -17.56
CA ARG A 142 -17.10 0.86 -16.65
C ARG A 142 -17.51 0.32 -15.28
N ASN A 143 -17.82 -0.97 -15.18
CA ASN A 143 -18.40 -1.60 -13.98
C ASN A 143 -17.53 -2.78 -13.49
N CYS A 144 -16.24 -2.52 -13.24
CA CYS A 144 -15.30 -3.53 -12.77
C CYS A 144 -15.29 -3.75 -11.24
N ALA A 145 -16.22 -3.15 -10.50
CA ALA A 145 -16.23 -3.22 -9.03
C ALA A 145 -16.26 -4.65 -8.47
N ASN A 146 -16.91 -5.59 -9.17
CA ASN A 146 -16.98 -7.00 -8.77
C ASN A 146 -15.67 -7.78 -9.01
N GLU A 147 -14.76 -7.23 -9.82
CA GLU A 147 -13.47 -7.86 -10.14
C GLU A 147 -12.34 -7.38 -9.20
N VAL A 148 -12.65 -6.41 -8.32
CA VAL A 148 -11.72 -5.89 -7.35
C VAL A 148 -11.46 -6.95 -6.27
N VAL A 149 -10.20 -7.31 -6.10
CA VAL A 149 -9.73 -8.25 -5.07
C VAL A 149 -8.78 -7.52 -4.14
N PRO A 150 -9.23 -7.12 -2.93
CA PRO A 150 -8.36 -6.47 -1.98
C PRO A 150 -7.32 -7.46 -1.43
N HIS A 151 -6.17 -6.95 -0.99
CA HIS A 151 -5.26 -7.69 -0.10
C HIS A 151 -4.63 -8.97 -0.71
N MET A 152 -4.57 -9.09 -2.04
CA MET A 152 -4.09 -10.30 -2.72
C MET A 152 -2.56 -10.44 -2.73
N TYR A 153 -1.84 -9.33 -2.84
CA TYR A 153 -0.40 -9.32 -3.13
C TYR A 153 0.47 -8.95 -1.93
N GLY A 154 -0.11 -8.84 -0.73
CA GLY A 154 0.63 -8.51 0.49
C GLY A 154 1.44 -7.21 0.38
N TYR A 155 2.68 -7.23 0.87
CA TYR A 155 3.54 -6.05 0.88
C TYR A 155 3.95 -5.56 -0.53
N GLU A 156 3.88 -6.40 -1.57
CA GLU A 156 4.48 -6.12 -2.89
C GLU A 156 3.91 -4.85 -3.52
N SER A 157 2.59 -4.65 -3.39
CA SER A 157 1.95 -3.45 -3.91
C SER A 157 2.46 -2.17 -3.23
N TYR A 158 2.78 -2.24 -1.94
CA TYR A 158 3.34 -1.11 -1.21
C TYR A 158 4.80 -0.86 -1.61
N ALA A 159 5.59 -1.91 -1.84
CA ALA A 159 6.99 -1.81 -2.22
C ALA A 159 7.20 -1.16 -3.59
N HIS A 160 6.23 -1.32 -4.50
CA HIS A 160 6.32 -0.88 -5.89
C HIS A 160 5.54 0.40 -6.19
N GLY A 161 5.34 1.26 -5.18
CA GLY A 161 4.86 2.64 -5.41
C GLY A 161 3.35 2.83 -5.56
N PHE A 162 2.55 1.78 -5.39
CA PHE A 162 1.09 1.89 -5.48
C PHE A 162 0.44 2.56 -4.25
N SER A 163 1.23 2.91 -3.23
CA SER A 163 0.79 3.73 -2.10
C SER A 163 1.89 4.69 -1.65
N SER A 164 1.50 5.65 -0.81
CA SER A 164 2.38 6.61 -0.15
C SER A 164 3.19 6.04 1.03
N CYS A 165 3.02 4.76 1.36
CA CYS A 165 3.78 4.09 2.40
C CYS A 165 5.10 3.53 1.90
N GLU A 166 6.06 3.45 2.83
CA GLU A 166 7.32 2.74 2.65
C GLU A 166 7.26 1.38 3.34
N VAL A 167 7.65 0.30 2.65
CA VAL A 167 7.83 -1.01 3.29
C VAL A 167 9.15 -0.99 4.06
N CYS A 168 9.08 -1.17 5.38
CA CYS A 168 10.25 -1.06 6.27
C CYS A 168 10.78 -2.40 6.75
N ALA A 169 9.94 -3.43 6.90
CA ALA A 169 10.38 -4.78 7.24
C ALA A 169 9.31 -5.79 6.81
N THR A 170 9.71 -7.01 6.51
CA THR A 170 8.83 -8.11 6.08
C THR A 170 9.23 -9.40 6.79
N GLU A 171 8.26 -10.29 6.96
CA GLU A 171 8.38 -11.64 7.50
C GLU A 171 7.45 -12.56 6.68
N GLY A 172 7.80 -12.76 5.41
CA GLY A 172 6.90 -13.35 4.42
C GLY A 172 6.02 -12.30 3.74
N LEU A 173 5.06 -12.76 2.93
CA LEU A 173 4.29 -11.89 2.04
C LEU A 173 3.24 -11.04 2.78
N MET A 174 2.60 -11.61 3.79
CA MET A 174 1.42 -11.01 4.46
C MET A 174 1.72 -10.40 5.82
N ASP A 175 2.98 -10.49 6.26
CA ASP A 175 3.43 -10.02 7.56
C ASP A 175 4.54 -8.99 7.34
N TYR A 176 4.22 -7.72 7.55
CA TYR A 176 5.11 -6.62 7.19
C TYR A 176 4.83 -5.36 8.00
N VAL A 177 5.74 -4.41 7.92
CA VAL A 177 5.59 -3.10 8.57
C VAL A 177 5.72 -2.01 7.53
N LEU A 178 4.69 -1.18 7.45
CA LEU A 178 4.69 0.03 6.66
C LEU A 178 5.08 1.23 7.50
N TYR A 179 5.71 2.23 6.89
CA TYR A 179 5.93 3.54 7.47
C TYR A 179 5.34 4.61 6.58
N HIS A 180 4.61 5.55 7.17
CA HIS A 180 4.10 6.71 6.45
C HIS A 180 4.86 7.99 6.86
N PRO A 181 5.61 8.63 5.96
CA PRO A 181 6.46 9.79 6.28
C PRO A 181 5.69 11.00 6.83
N LEU A 182 4.49 11.29 6.32
CA LEU A 182 3.71 12.45 6.77
C LEU A 182 3.31 12.38 8.25
N THR A 183 2.92 11.19 8.73
CA THR A 183 2.49 10.94 10.11
C THR A 183 3.63 10.47 11.00
N LYS A 184 4.78 10.11 10.41
CA LYS A 184 5.90 9.41 11.06
C LYS A 184 5.43 8.21 11.87
N ARG A 185 4.57 7.40 11.25
CA ARG A 185 3.85 6.31 11.91
C ARG A 185 4.13 5.00 11.21
N PHE A 186 4.41 3.98 12.02
CA PHE A 186 4.51 2.60 11.59
C PHE A 186 3.16 1.90 11.72
N TYR A 187 2.87 1.01 10.78
CA TYR A 187 1.69 0.17 10.75
C TYR A 187 2.15 -1.28 10.62
N VAL A 188 1.84 -2.10 11.62
CA VAL A 188 2.23 -3.51 11.67
C VAL A 188 1.09 -4.34 11.11
N TYR A 189 1.37 -5.06 10.03
CA TYR A 189 0.45 -5.98 9.38
C TYR A 189 0.80 -7.41 9.75
N ARG A 190 -0.24 -8.20 10.04
CA ARG A 190 -0.17 -9.65 10.22
C ARG A 190 -1.31 -10.25 9.42
N GLN A 191 -0.99 -11.20 8.54
CA GLN A 191 -1.94 -11.78 7.59
C GLN A 191 -2.72 -10.70 6.81
N ASP A 192 -2.01 -9.66 6.37
CA ASP A 192 -2.55 -8.50 5.65
C ASP A 192 -3.56 -7.63 6.43
N VAL A 193 -3.65 -7.83 7.75
CA VAL A 193 -4.48 -7.02 8.65
C VAL A 193 -3.58 -6.14 9.52
N CYS A 194 -3.86 -4.83 9.56
CA CYS A 194 -3.15 -3.92 10.46
C CYS A 194 -3.55 -4.22 11.93
N VAL A 195 -2.62 -4.79 12.70
CA VAL A 195 -2.86 -5.22 14.09
C VAL A 195 -2.36 -4.22 15.13
N SER A 196 -1.34 -3.44 14.80
CA SER A 196 -0.85 -2.39 15.69
C SER A 196 -0.21 -1.24 14.91
N THR A 197 -0.04 -0.11 15.60
CA THR A 197 0.64 1.05 15.04
C THR A 197 1.61 1.62 16.04
N PHE A 198 2.64 2.33 15.57
CA PHE A 198 3.64 2.96 16.42
C PHE A 198 4.03 4.34 15.88
N SER A 199 3.69 5.40 16.61
CA SER A 199 3.83 6.78 16.15
C SER A 199 5.08 7.46 16.73
N LEU A 200 5.98 7.97 15.87
CA LEU A 200 7.11 8.81 16.30
C LEU A 200 6.66 10.26 16.52
N ASP A 201 7.52 11.07 17.15
CA ASP A 201 7.23 12.49 17.37
C ASP A 201 7.30 13.24 16.02
N PRO A 202 6.17 13.77 15.49
CA PRO A 202 6.15 14.40 14.17
C PRO A 202 6.96 15.69 14.11
N LYS A 203 7.32 16.28 15.27
CA LYS A 203 8.14 17.49 15.36
C LYS A 203 9.64 17.21 15.28
N GLN A 204 10.05 15.96 15.41
CA GLN A 204 11.46 15.59 15.34
C GLN A 204 11.92 15.40 13.90
N LYS A 205 13.24 15.35 13.70
CA LYS A 205 13.84 15.07 12.40
C LYS A 205 13.36 13.73 11.85
N GLU A 206 13.40 13.61 10.53
CA GLU A 206 13.05 12.35 9.87
C GLU A 206 13.97 11.23 10.35
N CYS A 207 13.36 10.09 10.68
CA CYS A 207 14.11 8.90 11.07
C CYS A 207 14.81 8.33 9.83
N PRO A 208 16.14 8.15 9.80
CA PRO A 208 16.84 7.59 8.64
C PRO A 208 16.31 6.19 8.26
N ALA A 209 16.35 5.83 6.98
CA ALA A 209 15.79 4.57 6.48
C ALA A 209 16.35 3.32 7.22
N ALA A 210 17.66 3.27 7.46
CA ALA A 210 18.28 2.18 8.22
C ALA A 210 17.71 2.03 9.64
N MET A 211 17.37 3.14 10.29
CA MET A 211 16.75 3.11 11.62
C MET A 211 15.26 2.75 11.55
N ARG A 212 14.54 3.19 10.51
CA ARG A 212 13.16 2.76 10.27
C ARG A 212 13.07 1.24 10.11
N PHE A 213 14.02 0.65 9.40
CA PHE A 213 14.15 -0.80 9.23
C PHE A 213 14.37 -1.52 10.56
N GLU A 214 15.30 -1.04 11.41
CA GLU A 214 15.56 -1.66 12.72
C GLU A 214 14.38 -1.51 13.70
N ILE A 215 13.70 -0.37 13.71
CA ILE A 215 12.46 -0.18 14.48
C ILE A 215 11.36 -1.13 13.98
N ALA A 216 11.19 -1.24 12.66
CA ALA A 216 10.20 -2.11 12.04
C ALA A 216 10.46 -3.60 12.37
N LYS A 217 11.72 -4.05 12.36
CA LYS A 217 12.10 -5.39 12.82
C LYS A 217 11.75 -5.63 14.28
N ALA A 218 12.03 -4.67 15.15
CA ALA A 218 11.68 -4.77 16.56
C ALA A 218 10.15 -4.83 16.77
N LEU A 219 9.38 -4.08 15.97
CA LEU A 219 7.91 -4.14 15.97
C LEU A 219 7.38 -5.52 15.54
N LEU A 220 7.91 -6.10 14.46
CA LEU A 220 7.54 -7.46 14.04
C LEU A 220 7.80 -8.47 15.16
N LYS A 221 9.01 -8.46 15.72
CA LYS A 221 9.40 -9.40 16.78
C LYS A 221 8.76 -9.11 18.15
N LYS A 222 7.99 -8.02 18.28
CA LYS A 222 7.45 -7.52 19.56
C LYS A 222 8.54 -7.30 20.60
N ASP A 223 9.74 -6.90 20.15
CA ASP A 223 10.89 -6.64 21.00
C ASP A 223 10.78 -5.24 21.63
N GLU A 224 10.03 -5.15 22.74
CA GLU A 224 9.88 -3.88 23.44
C GLU A 224 11.22 -3.35 24.00
N ASP A 225 12.18 -4.21 24.37
CA ASP A 225 13.48 -3.78 24.91
C ASP A 225 14.30 -3.03 23.84
N ALA A 226 14.35 -3.55 22.61
CA ALA A 226 14.96 -2.87 21.47
C ALA A 226 14.25 -1.53 21.15
N LEU A 227 12.91 -1.50 21.17
CA LEU A 227 12.15 -0.27 20.95
C LEU A 227 12.46 0.81 22.00
N PHE A 228 12.66 0.43 23.27
CA PHE A 228 13.12 1.38 24.30
C PHE A 228 14.48 1.97 23.97
N MET A 229 15.43 1.14 23.55
CA MET A 229 16.77 1.59 23.15
C MET A 229 16.68 2.64 22.04
N PHE A 230 15.96 2.34 20.96
CA PHE A 230 15.79 3.27 19.84
C PHE A 230 15.20 4.62 20.26
N LEU A 231 14.15 4.61 21.08
CA LEU A 231 13.51 5.86 21.54
C LEU A 231 14.39 6.69 22.49
N LEU A 232 15.31 6.06 23.22
CA LEU A 232 16.16 6.74 24.20
C LEU A 232 17.43 7.28 23.57
N GLU A 233 18.06 6.50 22.70
CA GLU A 233 19.36 6.83 22.10
C GLU A 233 19.22 7.85 20.96
N TYR A 234 18.17 7.75 20.15
CA TYR A 234 18.03 8.58 18.96
C TYR A 234 17.13 9.80 19.16
N PRO A 235 17.31 10.89 18.39
CA PRO A 235 16.51 12.12 18.47
C PRO A 235 15.16 11.96 17.75
N ILE A 236 14.44 10.87 18.00
CA ILE A 236 13.14 10.56 17.38
C ILE A 236 11.94 10.88 18.29
N VAL A 237 12.21 11.27 19.55
CA VAL A 237 11.23 11.79 20.50
C VAL A 237 11.84 12.93 21.32
N ASN A 238 11.03 13.89 21.77
CA ASN A 238 11.51 14.98 22.62
C ASN A 238 12.08 14.53 23.98
N GLU A 239 13.04 15.29 24.51
CA GLU A 239 13.73 15.01 25.79
C GLU A 239 12.78 14.84 26.99
N ARG A 240 11.68 15.61 27.03
CA ARG A 240 10.66 15.46 28.07
C ARG A 240 10.03 14.07 28.04
N PHE A 241 9.84 13.51 26.84
CA PHE A 241 9.36 12.14 26.69
C PHE A 241 10.43 11.11 27.04
N LYS A 242 11.70 11.31 26.63
CA LYS A 242 12.80 10.42 27.02
C LYS A 242 12.91 10.26 28.54
N LYS A 243 12.80 11.36 29.30
CA LYS A 243 12.76 11.31 30.78
C LYS A 243 11.60 10.47 31.31
N LYS A 244 10.43 10.51 30.65
CA LYS A 244 9.26 9.69 31.00
C LYS A 244 9.49 8.21 30.66
N LEU A 245 10.11 7.93 29.52
CA LEU A 245 10.47 6.57 29.08
C LEU A 245 11.47 5.92 30.03
N LYS A 246 12.55 6.63 30.43
CA LYS A 246 13.53 6.12 31.41
C LYS A 246 12.87 5.71 32.74
N LYS A 247 11.98 6.55 33.27
CA LYS A 247 11.21 6.24 34.49
C LYS A 247 10.32 5.00 34.30
N TYR A 248 9.74 4.82 33.11
CA TYR A 248 8.89 3.69 32.79
C TYR A 248 9.68 2.39 32.67
N GLN A 249 10.81 2.42 31.96
CA GLN A 249 11.74 1.30 31.80
C GLN A 249 12.25 0.81 33.15
N HIS A 250 12.66 1.72 34.05
CA HIS A 250 13.10 1.36 35.41
C HIS A 250 12.01 0.65 36.23
N LYS A 251 10.76 1.12 36.14
CA LYS A 251 9.62 0.46 36.81
C LYS A 251 9.36 -0.93 36.23
N ARG A 252 9.50 -1.10 34.91
CA ARG A 252 9.31 -2.40 34.25
C ARG A 252 10.39 -3.40 34.66
N LEU A 253 11.65 -2.99 34.68
CA LEU A 253 12.79 -3.82 35.10
C LEU A 253 12.65 -4.25 36.56
N LYS A 254 12.35 -3.33 37.49
CA LYS A 254 12.11 -3.66 38.89
C LYS A 254 11.00 -4.69 39.10
N LYS A 255 9.95 -4.67 38.26
CA LYS A 255 8.86 -5.66 38.35
C LYS A 255 9.31 -7.04 37.85
N LYS A 256 10.02 -7.09 36.71
CA LYS A 256 10.59 -8.34 36.17
C LYS A 256 11.55 -9.01 37.18
N THR A 257 12.33 -8.23 37.94
CA THR A 257 13.22 -8.79 38.97
C THR A 257 12.43 -9.40 40.13
N LYS A 258 11.41 -8.69 40.65
CA LYS A 258 10.54 -9.21 41.72
C LYS A 258 9.78 -10.47 41.35
N GLU A 259 9.33 -10.57 40.09
CA GLU A 259 8.62 -11.75 39.57
C GLU A 259 9.54 -12.96 39.33
N LYS A 260 10.86 -12.76 39.21
CA LYS A 260 11.84 -13.85 39.11
C LYS A 260 12.33 -14.35 40.47
N GLU A 261 12.12 -13.55 41.51
CA GLU A 261 12.49 -13.86 42.90
C GLU A 261 11.31 -14.44 43.71
N SER A 262 10.12 -14.55 43.11
CA SER A 262 8.90 -15.17 43.68
C SER A 262 8.59 -16.48 42.99
#